data_AF-A0A195B291-F1
#
_entry.id   AF-A0A195B291-F1
#
_cell.length_a   1.000
_cell.length_b   1.000
_cell.length_c   1.000
_cell.angle_alpha   90.00
_cell.angle_beta   90.00
_cell.angle_gamma   90.00
#
_symmetry.space_group_name_H-M   'P 1'
#
loop_
_entity.id
_entity.type
_entity.pdbx_description
1 polymer ?
#
loop_
_entity_poly.entity_id
_entity_poly.type
_entity_poly.pdbx_seq_one_letter_code
_entity_poly.pdbx_strand_id
1 'polypeptide(L)'
;MADPKYADLPGIAYDQLDVYETSDLPESEQMQMYCEDEPDSSCVEQLHISAKEAFNKFKGKQIVGKPVDFSDRLSNKPRTGYKFGDWELAGEGEKETPLQKFQRLQCEIKELYEELNELKEKSKDEEEIKSVSEIIAQAQQIEKQLVSLKLEECLGPDVVASLSDPQGTILKQLISQIELFKQTNMPSTKTSESKKTDELVEPGTLKYQIMYLPEKARMQEAARIAQLEQRLCCLENIIGTSNDKLSKFSQVGLIKIFQAYIF
;
A
#
# COMPACT_ATOMS: atom_id res chain seq x y z
N MET A 1 -68.47 -24.69 -15.69
CA MET A 1 -69.86 -24.53 -15.21
C MET A 1 -70.07 -23.04 -14.99
N ALA A 2 -71.10 -22.45 -15.59
CA ALA A 2 -71.34 -21.01 -15.49
C ALA A 2 -71.73 -20.61 -14.05
N ASP A 3 -71.23 -19.46 -13.60
CA ASP A 3 -71.51 -18.90 -12.28
C ASP A 3 -73.03 -18.59 -12.17
N PRO A 4 -73.74 -19.13 -11.15
CA PRO A 4 -75.19 -18.96 -10.99
C PRO A 4 -75.66 -17.50 -10.99
N LYS A 5 -74.78 -16.57 -10.61
CA LYS A 5 -75.08 -15.14 -10.57
C LYS A 5 -75.36 -14.54 -11.95
N TYR A 6 -74.82 -15.15 -13.01
CA TYR A 6 -74.88 -14.64 -14.38
C TYR A 6 -75.69 -15.53 -15.33
N ALA A 7 -76.33 -16.59 -14.83
CA ALA A 7 -77.01 -17.59 -15.65
C ALA A 7 -78.28 -17.08 -16.36
N ASP A 8 -78.99 -16.12 -15.76
CA ASP A 8 -80.28 -15.61 -16.27
C ASP A 8 -80.16 -14.29 -17.06
N LEU A 9 -78.94 -13.78 -17.28
CA LEU A 9 -78.71 -12.50 -17.93
C LEU A 9 -78.56 -12.65 -19.45
N PRO A 10 -79.38 -11.96 -20.27
CA PRO A 10 -79.24 -12.02 -21.72
C PRO A 10 -77.98 -11.27 -22.19
N GLY A 11 -77.25 -11.85 -23.15
CA GLY A 11 -76.11 -11.21 -23.81
C GLY A 11 -74.73 -11.49 -23.18
N ILE A 12 -74.62 -12.46 -22.27
CA ILE A 12 -73.33 -12.88 -21.71
C ILE A 12 -72.71 -13.97 -22.60
N ALA A 13 -71.45 -13.78 -22.98
CA ALA A 13 -70.70 -14.73 -23.79
C ALA A 13 -70.03 -15.79 -22.89
N TYR A 14 -70.63 -16.98 -22.79
CA TYR A 14 -70.12 -18.08 -21.96
C TYR A 14 -69.00 -18.89 -22.63
N ASP A 15 -68.87 -18.80 -23.96
CA ASP A 15 -67.93 -19.58 -24.77
C ASP A 15 -66.69 -18.77 -25.21
N GLN A 16 -66.48 -17.61 -24.58
CA GLN A 16 -65.31 -16.77 -24.83
C GLN A 16 -64.31 -16.92 -23.68
N LEU A 17 -63.03 -16.77 -24.02
CA LEU A 17 -61.99 -16.72 -23.01
C LEU A 17 -62.11 -15.41 -22.24
N ASP A 18 -62.08 -15.49 -20.92
CA ASP A 18 -62.12 -14.29 -20.06
C ASP A 18 -60.88 -13.41 -20.23
N VAL A 19 -59.75 -14.00 -20.65
CA VAL A 19 -58.46 -13.32 -20.83
C VAL A 19 -57.89 -13.65 -22.21
N TYR A 20 -57.55 -12.61 -22.97
CA TYR A 20 -56.83 -12.71 -24.23
C TYR A 20 -55.41 -12.17 -24.02
N GLU A 21 -54.47 -13.08 -23.80
CA GLU A 21 -53.04 -12.76 -23.66
C GLU A 21 -52.25 -13.31 -24.84
N THR A 22 -51.13 -12.65 -25.15
CA THR A 22 -50.12 -13.20 -26.06
C THR A 22 -49.37 -14.30 -25.34
N SER A 23 -48.93 -15.34 -26.07
CA SER A 23 -48.03 -16.33 -25.50
C SER A 23 -46.70 -15.65 -25.12
N ASP A 24 -46.50 -15.45 -23.82
CA ASP A 24 -45.27 -14.82 -23.31
C ASP A 24 -44.05 -15.66 -23.69
N LEU A 25 -43.04 -15.00 -24.23
CA LEU A 25 -41.73 -15.61 -24.43
C LEU A 25 -41.15 -15.98 -23.05
N PRO A 26 -40.45 -17.11 -22.91
CA PRO A 26 -39.78 -17.45 -21.67
C PRO A 26 -38.78 -16.33 -21.29
N GLU A 27 -38.63 -16.03 -20.00
CA GLU A 27 -37.78 -14.93 -19.50
C GLU A 27 -36.35 -14.96 -20.06
N SER A 28 -35.83 -16.16 -20.36
CA SER A 28 -34.52 -16.37 -20.99
C SER A 28 -34.38 -15.80 -22.40
N GLU A 29 -35.50 -15.65 -23.13
CA GLU A 29 -35.54 -15.13 -24.51
C GLU A 29 -35.95 -13.65 -24.56
N GLN A 30 -36.46 -13.09 -23.46
CA GLN A 30 -36.82 -11.66 -23.34
C GLN A 30 -35.57 -10.77 -23.15
N MET A 31 -34.46 -11.34 -22.69
CA MET A 31 -33.19 -10.64 -22.51
C MET A 31 -32.42 -10.60 -23.83
N GLN A 32 -32.85 -9.77 -24.78
CA GLN A 32 -31.89 -9.21 -25.72
C GLN A 32 -31.00 -8.28 -24.91
N MET A 33 -29.84 -8.79 -24.49
CA MET A 33 -28.80 -7.96 -23.91
C MET A 33 -28.52 -6.84 -24.90
N TYR A 34 -29.00 -5.64 -24.60
CA TYR A 34 -28.60 -4.40 -25.23
C TYR A 34 -27.14 -4.11 -24.87
N CYS A 35 -26.24 -4.99 -25.30
CA CYS A 35 -24.84 -4.69 -25.48
C CYS A 35 -24.67 -4.33 -26.95
N GLU A 36 -25.34 -3.26 -27.40
CA GLU A 36 -24.81 -2.45 -28.50
C GLU A 36 -23.74 -1.53 -27.89
N ASP A 37 -22.68 -2.12 -27.35
CA ASP A 37 -21.40 -1.45 -27.39
C ASP A 37 -20.96 -1.63 -28.85
N GLU A 38 -21.10 -0.62 -29.70
CA GLU A 38 -20.36 -0.59 -30.98
C GLU A 38 -18.87 -0.71 -30.62
N PRO A 39 -18.24 -1.89 -30.74
CA PRO A 39 -16.85 -2.06 -30.33
C PRO A 39 -15.90 -1.51 -31.40
N ASP A 40 -16.44 -1.15 -32.57
CA ASP A 40 -15.71 -0.95 -33.80
C ASP A 40 -15.95 0.44 -34.42
N SER A 41 -16.05 1.48 -33.59
CA SER A 41 -15.92 2.85 -34.07
C SER A 41 -14.50 3.04 -34.61
N SER A 42 -14.33 3.01 -35.93
CA SER A 42 -13.02 3.07 -36.64
C SER A 42 -12.16 4.30 -36.33
N CYS A 43 -12.69 5.28 -35.60
CA CYS A 43 -12.02 6.51 -35.19
C CYS A 43 -11.61 6.55 -33.70
N VAL A 44 -11.90 5.50 -32.92
CA VAL A 44 -11.60 5.45 -31.47
C VAL A 44 -10.83 4.17 -31.13
N GLU A 45 -9.65 4.32 -30.53
CA GLU A 45 -8.91 3.20 -29.96
C GLU A 45 -9.45 2.88 -28.55
N GLN A 46 -10.04 1.70 -28.37
CA GLN A 46 -10.47 1.24 -27.06
C GLN A 46 -9.32 0.55 -26.33
N LEU A 47 -8.84 1.17 -25.24
CA LEU A 47 -7.80 0.61 -24.40
C LEU A 47 -8.39 -0.21 -23.25
N HIS A 48 -8.02 -1.48 -23.15
CA HIS A 48 -8.42 -2.33 -22.03
C HIS A 48 -7.62 -1.95 -20.77
N ILE A 49 -8.28 -1.39 -19.76
CA ILE A 49 -7.64 -1.01 -18.50
C ILE A 49 -7.72 -2.14 -17.46
N SER A 50 -6.55 -2.62 -17.02
CA SER A 50 -6.45 -3.56 -15.90
C SER A 50 -5.98 -2.83 -14.65
N ALA A 51 -6.83 -2.76 -13.62
CA ALA A 51 -6.49 -2.14 -12.35
C ALA A 51 -5.25 -2.78 -11.69
N LYS A 52 -5.08 -4.10 -11.85
CA LYS A 52 -3.93 -4.84 -11.30
C LYS A 52 -2.64 -4.47 -12.01
N GLU A 53 -2.67 -4.33 -13.33
CA GLU A 53 -1.49 -3.93 -14.11
C GLU A 53 -1.13 -2.48 -13.85
N ALA A 54 -2.12 -1.58 -13.83
CA ALA A 54 -1.93 -0.18 -13.48
C ALA A 54 -1.31 -0.02 -12.08
N PHE A 55 -1.84 -0.73 -11.08
CA PHE A 55 -1.28 -0.72 -9.73
C PHE A 55 0.20 -1.12 -9.72
N ASN A 56 0.56 -2.20 -10.42
CA ASN A 56 1.95 -2.65 -10.50
C ASN A 56 2.87 -1.63 -11.20
N LYS A 57 2.37 -0.92 -12.23
CA LYS A 57 3.14 0.13 -12.95
C LYS A 57 3.48 1.34 -12.07
N PHE A 58 2.64 1.65 -11.08
CA PHE A 58 2.83 2.78 -10.17
C PHE A 58 3.30 2.38 -8.77
N LYS A 59 3.35 1.08 -8.48
CA LYS A 59 3.84 0.54 -7.20
C LYS A 59 5.29 1.00 -6.97
N GLY A 60 5.53 1.66 -5.84
CA GLY A 60 6.84 2.17 -5.46
C GLY A 60 7.18 3.56 -5.99
N LYS A 61 6.37 4.14 -6.88
CA LYS A 61 6.50 5.55 -7.28
C LYS A 61 5.78 6.42 -6.24
N GLN A 62 6.51 7.26 -5.53
CA GLN A 62 5.97 8.19 -4.54
C GLN A 62 6.09 9.63 -5.02
N ILE A 63 5.15 10.47 -4.61
CA ILE A 63 5.10 11.88 -4.99
C ILE A 63 5.42 12.70 -3.73
N VAL A 64 6.41 13.60 -3.82
CA VAL A 64 6.75 14.52 -2.72
C VAL A 64 5.89 15.78 -2.84
N GLY A 65 4.92 15.93 -1.93
CA GLY A 65 3.94 17.03 -1.96
C GLY A 65 4.30 18.28 -1.16
N LYS A 66 5.48 18.35 -0.52
CA LYS A 66 5.78 19.39 0.49
C LYS A 66 6.04 20.80 -0.06
N PRO A 67 6.70 21.01 -1.22
CA PRO A 67 6.94 22.34 -1.77
C PRO A 67 6.06 22.65 -3.02
N VAL A 68 4.84 22.12 -3.09
CA VAL A 68 3.96 22.30 -4.26
C VAL A 68 2.99 23.45 -4.04
N ASP A 69 3.07 24.48 -4.88
CA ASP A 69 2.14 25.62 -4.87
C ASP A 69 1.57 25.84 -6.28
N PHE A 70 0.25 25.61 -6.44
CA PHE A 70 -0.51 25.79 -7.68
C PHE A 70 -1.21 27.15 -7.76
N SER A 71 -1.04 28.03 -6.77
CA SER A 71 -1.70 29.35 -6.81
C SER A 71 -1.09 30.27 -7.87
N ASP A 72 -1.88 31.20 -8.41
CA ASP A 72 -1.47 32.19 -9.42
C ASP A 72 -0.65 33.36 -8.83
N ARG A 73 0.19 33.07 -7.82
CA ARG A 73 1.06 34.10 -7.23
C ARG A 73 2.25 34.33 -8.15
N LEU A 74 2.43 35.57 -8.59
CA LEU A 74 3.61 36.00 -9.34
C LEU A 74 4.86 35.83 -8.47
N SER A 75 5.75 34.93 -8.89
CA SER A 75 7.07 34.72 -8.27
C SER A 75 8.17 34.81 -9.30
N ASN A 76 9.37 35.23 -8.87
CA ASN A 76 10.54 35.36 -9.73
C ASN A 76 11.04 34.04 -10.35
N LYS A 77 10.62 32.89 -9.81
CA LYS A 77 10.99 31.56 -10.32
C LYS A 77 9.77 30.86 -10.94
N PRO A 78 9.95 30.06 -12.02
CA PRO A 78 8.89 29.26 -12.59
C PRO A 78 8.42 28.23 -11.55
N ARG A 79 7.09 28.13 -11.37
CA ARG A 79 6.49 27.15 -10.47
C ARG A 79 6.41 25.80 -11.16
N THR A 80 7.26 24.87 -10.74
CA THR A 80 7.09 23.45 -11.03
C THR A 80 6.17 22.86 -9.99
N GLY A 81 5.14 22.12 -10.41
CA GLY A 81 4.18 21.46 -9.51
C GLY A 81 4.83 20.34 -8.71
N TYR A 82 4.43 19.09 -8.95
CA TYR A 82 5.08 17.95 -8.30
C TYR A 82 6.52 17.81 -8.79
N LYS A 83 7.48 18.06 -7.90
CA LYS A 83 8.90 17.82 -8.18
C LYS A 83 9.18 16.32 -8.06
N PHE A 84 9.87 15.78 -9.05
CA PHE A 84 10.32 14.39 -9.11
C PHE A 84 11.85 14.37 -9.09
N GLY A 85 12.44 13.65 -8.14
CA GLY A 85 13.89 13.47 -8.02
C GLY A 85 14.39 13.62 -6.59
N ASP A 86 15.26 12.71 -6.15
CA ASP A 86 15.92 12.73 -4.83
C ASP A 86 17.08 13.74 -4.75
N TRP A 87 17.37 14.40 -5.86
CA TRP A 87 18.50 15.31 -6.04
C TRP A 87 17.96 16.72 -6.24
N GLU A 88 18.10 17.58 -5.23
CA GLU A 88 17.78 18.99 -5.34
C GLU A 88 19.10 19.77 -5.42
N LEU A 89 19.47 20.28 -6.59
CA LEU A 89 20.54 21.28 -6.70
C LEU A 89 19.97 22.67 -6.39
N ALA A 90 20.75 23.50 -5.70
CA ALA A 90 20.32 24.86 -5.37
C ALA A 90 20.28 25.67 -6.67
N GLY A 91 19.27 26.52 -6.82
CA GLY A 91 19.29 27.51 -7.89
C GLY A 91 20.43 28.51 -7.66
N GLU A 92 20.96 29.06 -8.75
CA GLU A 92 22.01 30.08 -8.73
C GLU A 92 21.61 31.26 -7.81
N GLY A 93 22.39 31.50 -6.75
CA GLY A 93 22.19 32.59 -5.79
C GLY A 93 21.59 32.22 -4.42
N GLU A 94 21.23 30.95 -4.16
CA GLU A 94 20.79 30.49 -2.83
C GLU A 94 21.92 29.85 -2.00
N LYS A 95 21.85 29.96 -0.67
CA LYS A 95 22.81 29.28 0.22
C LYS A 95 22.51 27.78 0.26
N GLU A 96 23.43 26.98 -0.27
CA GLU A 96 23.34 25.51 -0.32
C GLU A 96 23.31 24.89 1.08
N THR A 97 22.46 23.88 1.27
CA THR A 97 22.55 23.01 2.46
C THR A 97 23.77 22.08 2.36
N PRO A 98 24.34 21.58 3.48
CA PRO A 98 25.48 20.66 3.42
C PRO A 98 25.22 19.39 2.60
N LEU A 99 24.00 18.88 2.63
CA LEU A 99 23.57 17.72 1.84
C LEU A 99 23.51 18.06 0.34
N GLN A 100 22.93 19.20 -0.01
CA GLN A 100 22.86 19.67 -1.40
C GLN A 100 24.25 19.97 -1.99
N LYS A 101 25.14 20.52 -1.17
CA LYS A 101 26.54 20.74 -1.54
C LYS A 101 27.27 19.42 -1.81
N PHE A 102 27.03 18.41 -0.96
CA PHE A 102 27.55 17.06 -1.17
C PHE A 102 27.05 16.47 -2.50
N GLN A 103 25.76 16.60 -2.79
CA GLN A 103 25.15 16.12 -4.03
C GLN A 103 25.73 16.84 -5.27
N ARG A 104 25.87 18.18 -5.23
CA ARG A 104 26.53 18.94 -6.31
C ARG A 104 27.96 18.49 -6.53
N LEU A 105 28.74 18.33 -5.46
CA LEU A 105 30.13 17.87 -5.57
C LEU A 105 30.24 16.46 -6.15
N GLN A 106 29.30 15.55 -5.85
CA GLN A 106 29.25 14.24 -6.49
C GLN A 106 29.02 14.36 -8.01
N CYS A 107 28.12 15.24 -8.44
CA CYS A 107 27.89 15.51 -9.86
C CYS A 107 29.13 16.11 -10.53
N GLU A 108 29.74 17.14 -9.93
CA GLU A 108 30.92 17.83 -10.47
C GLU A 108 32.14 16.90 -10.58
N ILE A 109 32.39 16.03 -9.59
CA ILE A 109 33.49 15.05 -9.67
C ILE A 109 33.24 14.04 -10.80
N LYS A 110 32.00 13.63 -11.00
CA LYS A 110 31.63 12.69 -12.06
C LYS A 110 31.78 13.34 -13.45
N GLU A 111 31.34 14.59 -13.60
CA GLU A 111 31.53 15.38 -14.82
C GLU A 111 33.01 15.56 -15.14
N LEU A 112 33.82 15.95 -14.15
CA LEU A 112 35.28 16.06 -14.29
C LEU A 112 35.92 14.71 -14.70
N TYR A 113 35.45 13.60 -14.14
CA TYR A 113 35.94 12.27 -14.50
C TYR A 113 35.60 11.92 -15.97
N GLU A 114 34.41 12.28 -16.43
CA GLU A 114 33.98 12.08 -17.82
C GLU A 114 34.81 12.96 -18.79
N GLU A 115 35.01 14.23 -18.47
CA GLU A 115 35.85 15.15 -19.27
C GLU A 115 37.30 14.68 -19.38
N LEU A 116 37.90 14.21 -18.27
CA LEU A 116 39.26 13.68 -18.26
C LEU A 116 39.40 12.39 -19.07
N ASN A 117 38.39 11.51 -19.02
CA ASN A 117 38.35 10.33 -19.89
C ASN A 117 38.24 10.72 -21.37
N GLU A 118 37.41 11.71 -21.70
CA GLU A 118 37.35 12.22 -23.06
C GLU A 118 38.68 12.82 -23.52
N LEU A 119 39.39 13.53 -22.65
CA LEU A 119 40.69 14.11 -22.97
C LEU A 119 41.75 13.03 -23.18
N LYS A 120 41.75 11.98 -22.36
CA LYS A 120 42.60 10.81 -22.52
C LYS A 120 42.42 10.14 -23.89
N GLU A 121 41.17 9.97 -24.34
CA GLU A 121 40.86 9.37 -25.64
C GLU A 121 41.22 10.30 -26.82
N LYS A 122 41.20 11.63 -26.63
CA LYS A 122 41.54 12.63 -27.67
C LYS A 122 43.06 12.87 -27.80
N SER A 123 43.84 12.67 -26.73
CA SER A 123 45.29 12.87 -26.72
C SER A 123 46.06 11.72 -27.42
N LYS A 124 47.08 12.06 -28.22
CA LYS A 124 47.95 11.09 -28.92
C LYS A 124 49.36 10.99 -28.33
N ASP A 125 49.70 11.86 -27.39
CA ASP A 125 51.04 11.92 -26.78
C ASP A 125 51.12 11.08 -25.49
N GLU A 126 52.07 10.15 -25.42
CA GLU A 126 52.18 9.18 -24.31
C GLU A 126 52.43 9.84 -22.94
N GLU A 127 53.14 10.98 -22.90
CA GLU A 127 53.41 11.71 -21.65
C GLU A 127 52.15 12.44 -21.13
N GLU A 128 51.34 13.01 -22.03
CA GLU A 128 50.07 13.63 -21.68
C GLU A 128 49.07 12.56 -21.20
N ILE A 129 49.02 11.39 -21.84
CA ILE A 129 48.16 10.26 -21.44
C ILE A 129 48.50 9.76 -20.03
N LYS A 130 49.79 9.67 -19.68
CA LYS A 130 50.22 9.29 -18.32
C LYS A 130 49.78 10.32 -17.29
N SER A 131 49.99 11.62 -17.57
CA SER A 131 49.57 12.70 -16.68
C SER A 131 48.06 12.77 -16.47
N VAL A 132 47.26 12.60 -17.54
CA VAL A 132 45.79 12.55 -17.46
C VAL A 132 45.34 11.31 -16.70
N SER A 133 46.00 10.16 -16.89
CA SER A 133 45.69 8.93 -16.14
C SER A 133 45.97 9.07 -14.64
N GLU A 134 46.99 9.82 -14.25
CA GLU A 134 47.28 10.13 -12.83
C GLU A 134 46.20 11.04 -12.23
N ILE A 135 45.75 12.06 -12.97
CA ILE A 135 44.66 12.96 -12.53
C ILE A 135 43.33 12.21 -12.41
N ILE A 136 43.04 11.27 -13.32
CA ILE A 136 41.88 10.38 -13.24
C ILE A 136 41.93 9.54 -11.95
N ALA A 137 43.10 9.00 -11.59
CA ALA A 137 43.28 8.25 -10.36
C ALA A 137 43.05 9.13 -9.11
N GLN A 138 43.48 10.40 -9.17
CA GLN A 138 43.21 11.39 -8.11
C GLN A 138 41.72 11.74 -8.01
N ALA A 139 41.02 11.93 -9.13
CA ALA A 139 39.57 12.18 -9.15
C ALA A 139 38.78 11.02 -8.52
N GLN A 140 39.15 9.76 -8.84
CA GLN A 140 38.58 8.57 -8.21
C GLN A 140 38.88 8.47 -6.71
N GLN A 141 40.06 8.93 -6.28
CA GLN A 141 40.40 8.97 -4.86
C GLN A 141 39.52 10.00 -4.12
N ILE A 142 39.28 11.17 -4.71
CA ILE A 142 38.39 12.20 -4.15
C ILE A 142 36.94 11.69 -4.09
N GLU A 143 36.46 10.98 -5.12
CA GLU A 143 35.14 10.34 -5.11
C GLU A 143 35.01 9.36 -3.93
N LYS A 144 36.00 8.48 -3.74
CA LYS A 144 36.02 7.54 -2.60
C LYS A 144 36.04 8.25 -1.26
N GLN A 145 36.81 9.34 -1.14
CA GLN A 145 36.84 10.15 0.06
C GLN A 145 35.48 10.81 0.33
N LEU A 146 34.83 11.35 -0.72
CA LEU A 146 33.50 11.93 -0.61
C LEU A 146 32.45 10.89 -0.21
N VAL A 147 32.44 9.71 -0.84
CA VAL A 147 31.53 8.62 -0.46
C VAL A 147 31.82 8.07 0.95
N SER A 148 33.06 8.13 1.43
CA SER A 148 33.40 7.76 2.81
C SER A 148 32.89 8.77 3.85
N LEU A 149 32.73 10.04 3.47
CA LEU A 149 32.15 11.10 4.31
C LEU A 149 30.62 10.97 4.50
N LYS A 150 30.02 9.79 4.22
CA LYS A 150 28.61 9.49 4.49
C LYS A 150 28.25 9.95 5.90
N LEU A 151 27.45 11.01 5.95
CA LEU A 151 26.94 11.74 7.13
C LEU A 151 26.24 10.87 8.19
N GLU A 152 26.11 9.57 7.95
CA GLU A 152 25.71 8.54 8.90
C GLU A 152 26.58 8.57 10.18
N GLU A 153 27.88 8.84 10.04
CA GLU A 153 28.78 8.96 11.19
C GLU A 153 28.62 10.31 11.94
N CYS A 154 28.23 11.38 11.24
CA CYS A 154 27.99 12.70 11.84
C CYS A 154 26.62 12.85 12.52
N LEU A 155 25.63 12.04 12.12
CA LEU A 155 24.30 11.99 12.74
C LEU A 155 24.30 11.20 14.06
N GLY A 156 25.32 10.38 14.28
CA GLY A 156 25.52 9.60 15.49
C GLY A 156 24.72 8.29 15.51
N PRO A 157 25.29 7.20 16.05
CA PRO A 157 24.64 5.89 16.10
C PRO A 157 23.34 5.89 16.91
N ASP A 158 23.19 6.82 17.86
CA ASP A 158 21.98 6.99 18.68
C ASP A 158 20.77 7.48 17.87
N VAL A 159 20.99 8.40 16.92
CA VAL A 159 19.91 8.90 16.05
C VAL A 159 19.52 7.82 15.04
N VAL A 160 20.50 7.08 14.51
CA VAL A 160 20.25 5.96 13.59
C VAL A 160 19.52 4.81 14.30
N ALA A 161 19.88 4.49 15.55
CA ALA A 161 19.19 3.48 16.36
C ALA A 161 17.78 3.92 16.76
N SER A 162 17.59 5.20 17.11
CA SER A 162 16.27 5.77 17.43
C SER A 162 15.34 5.86 16.22
N LEU A 163 15.88 6.04 15.01
CA LEU A 163 15.10 6.06 13.77
C LEU A 163 14.75 4.64 13.29
N SER A 164 15.61 3.66 13.57
CA SER A 164 15.44 2.27 13.14
C SER A 164 14.46 1.48 14.02
N ASP A 165 14.48 1.71 15.33
CA ASP A 165 13.51 1.13 16.27
C ASP A 165 13.27 2.08 17.47
N PRO A 166 12.37 3.07 17.30
CA PRO A 166 12.04 4.01 18.38
C PRO A 166 11.40 3.29 19.58
N GLN A 167 10.69 2.18 19.37
CA GLN A 167 9.98 1.46 20.43
C GLN A 167 10.94 0.62 21.29
N GLY A 168 11.93 -0.03 20.67
CA GLY A 168 12.94 -0.82 21.36
C GLY A 168 13.85 0.00 22.26
N THR A 169 14.23 1.22 21.85
CA THR A 169 15.06 2.12 22.65
C THR A 169 14.32 2.65 23.89
N ILE A 170 13.05 3.05 23.72
CA ILE A 170 12.17 3.47 24.83
C ILE A 170 11.98 2.32 25.84
N LEU A 171 11.79 1.09 25.37
CA LEU A 171 11.62 -0.09 26.22
C LEU A 171 12.89 -0.38 27.04
N LYS A 172 14.09 -0.32 26.44
CA LYS A 172 15.35 -0.52 27.16
C LYS A 172 15.59 0.56 28.22
N GLN A 173 15.29 1.81 27.88
CA GLN A 173 15.39 2.93 28.81
C GLN A 173 14.43 2.78 29.99
N LEU A 174 13.18 2.35 29.73
CA LEU A 174 12.19 2.07 30.77
C LEU A 174 12.61 0.90 31.68
N ILE A 175 13.13 -0.19 31.12
CA ILE A 175 13.64 -1.33 31.90
C ILE A 175 14.80 -0.88 32.80
N SER A 176 15.74 -0.10 32.28
CA SER A 176 16.86 0.43 33.06
C SER A 176 16.37 1.34 34.20
N GLN A 177 15.39 2.20 33.94
CA GLN A 177 14.78 3.04 34.97
C GLN A 177 14.06 2.22 36.05
N ILE A 178 13.33 1.16 35.67
CA ILE A 178 12.69 0.22 36.61
C ILE A 178 13.74 -0.53 37.44
N GLU A 179 14.86 -0.93 36.84
CA GLU A 179 15.95 -1.64 37.51
C GLU A 179 16.71 -0.73 38.50
N LEU A 180 17.01 0.51 38.10
CA LEU A 180 17.55 1.54 38.98
C LEU A 180 16.60 1.80 40.16
N PHE A 181 15.30 1.95 39.89
CA PHE A 181 14.29 2.15 40.91
C PHE A 181 14.18 0.95 41.87
N LYS A 182 14.38 -0.27 41.38
CA LYS A 182 14.43 -1.50 42.20
C LYS A 182 15.67 -1.54 43.10
N GLN A 183 16.81 -1.03 42.64
CA GLN A 183 18.05 -0.97 43.42
C GLN A 183 18.01 0.11 44.50
N THR A 184 17.37 1.25 44.23
CA THR A 184 17.26 2.38 45.18
C THR A 184 16.24 2.12 46.31
N ASN A 185 15.21 1.29 46.08
CA ASN A 185 14.12 1.03 47.04
C ASN A 185 14.26 -0.26 47.85
N MET A 186 15.46 -0.77 48.14
CA MET A 186 15.64 -1.83 49.15
C MET A 186 15.40 -1.24 50.56
N PRO A 187 14.31 -1.57 51.28
CA PRO A 187 14.09 -1.05 52.61
C PRO A 187 14.81 -1.93 53.63
N SER A 188 15.75 -1.34 54.37
CA SER A 188 16.03 -1.80 55.73
C SER A 188 14.74 -1.66 56.55
N THR A 189 14.32 -2.77 57.14
CA THR A 189 13.31 -2.93 58.19
C THR A 189 13.00 -1.67 59.02
N LYS A 190 11.73 -1.22 58.99
CA LYS A 190 10.83 -1.12 60.16
C LYS A 190 9.46 -0.50 59.79
N THR A 191 8.46 -1.03 60.47
CA THR A 191 7.00 -0.83 60.46
C THR A 191 6.55 0.57 60.90
N SER A 192 5.51 1.15 60.26
CA SER A 192 4.24 1.57 60.91
C SER A 192 3.28 2.32 59.98
N GLU A 193 2.14 1.69 59.75
CA GLU A 193 0.76 2.16 59.53
C GLU A 193 0.41 3.65 59.22
N SER A 194 -0.11 3.83 58.00
CA SER A 194 -1.50 4.24 57.69
C SER A 194 -1.94 5.73 57.58
N LYS A 195 -2.50 6.00 56.38
CA LYS A 195 -3.74 6.74 56.03
C LYS A 195 -3.67 8.20 55.53
N LYS A 196 -4.06 8.32 54.24
CA LYS A 196 -4.79 9.39 53.50
C LYS A 196 -3.98 10.68 53.27
N THR A 197 -3.89 11.29 52.08
CA THR A 197 -4.88 11.62 51.03
C THR A 197 -4.11 12.21 49.82
N ASP A 198 -4.77 12.39 48.67
CA ASP A 198 -4.32 13.15 47.47
C ASP A 198 -3.16 12.60 46.63
N GLU A 199 -3.43 12.16 45.39
CA GLU A 199 -2.37 12.00 44.37
C GLU A 199 -2.18 13.33 43.61
N LEU A 200 -1.55 14.29 44.27
CA LEU A 200 -0.39 14.96 43.69
C LEU A 200 0.65 13.87 43.43
N VAL A 201 1.22 13.84 42.24
CA VAL A 201 2.21 12.83 41.82
C VAL A 201 3.40 12.84 42.80
N GLU A 202 3.43 11.87 43.70
CA GLU A 202 4.55 11.63 44.61
C GLU A 202 5.79 11.22 43.79
N PRO A 203 6.95 11.87 43.98
CA PRO A 203 8.18 11.47 43.33
C PRO A 203 8.66 10.14 43.92
N GLY A 204 8.41 9.05 43.19
CA GLY A 204 8.91 7.72 43.54
C GLY A 204 7.85 6.63 43.71
N THR A 205 6.65 6.75 43.13
CA THR A 205 5.68 5.65 43.12
C THR A 205 5.63 4.96 41.76
N LEU A 206 5.99 3.67 41.70
CA LEU A 206 5.93 2.84 40.50
C LEU A 206 4.50 2.28 40.32
N LYS A 207 3.71 2.93 39.48
CA LYS A 207 2.31 2.54 39.20
C LYS A 207 2.23 1.70 37.92
N TYR A 208 1.93 0.41 38.07
CA TYR A 208 1.62 -0.47 36.94
C TYR A 208 0.13 -0.44 36.64
N GLN A 209 -0.25 0.18 35.52
CA GLN A 209 -1.63 0.16 35.03
C GLN A 209 -1.72 -0.76 33.80
N ILE A 210 -2.37 -1.91 33.97
CA ILE A 210 -2.65 -2.82 32.86
C ILE A 210 -3.98 -2.37 32.25
N MET A 211 -3.91 -1.87 31.01
CA MET A 211 -5.11 -1.52 30.24
C MET A 211 -5.45 -2.63 29.26
N TYR A 212 -6.68 -3.14 29.35
CA TYR A 212 -7.21 -4.07 28.36
C TYR A 212 -7.65 -3.29 27.11
N LEU A 213 -7.16 -3.69 25.94
CA LEU A 213 -7.55 -3.10 24.65
C LEU A 213 -8.63 -3.98 23.98
N PRO A 214 -9.93 -3.66 24.13
CA PRO A 214 -11.01 -4.46 23.57
C PRO A 214 -10.97 -4.51 22.03
N GLU A 215 -10.43 -3.47 21.39
CA GLU A 215 -10.27 -3.41 19.94
C GLU A 215 -9.36 -4.52 19.40
N LYS A 216 -8.29 -4.86 20.14
CA LYS A 216 -7.37 -5.93 19.74
C LYS A 216 -8.05 -7.30 19.75
N ALA A 217 -8.89 -7.56 20.76
CA ALA A 217 -9.66 -8.80 20.84
C ALA A 217 -10.70 -8.89 19.70
N ARG A 218 -11.40 -7.79 19.43
CA ARG A 218 -12.33 -7.70 18.29
C ARG A 218 -11.64 -7.86 16.94
N MET A 219 -10.46 -7.28 16.77
CA MET A 219 -9.66 -7.45 15.55
C MET A 219 -9.23 -8.90 15.35
N GLN A 220 -8.87 -9.61 16.43
CA GLN A 220 -8.53 -11.03 16.35
C GLN A 220 -9.74 -11.90 15.95
N GLU A 221 -10.93 -11.58 16.47
CA GLU A 221 -12.17 -12.23 16.06
C GLU A 221 -12.51 -11.95 14.59
N ALA A 222 -12.44 -10.69 14.17
CA ALA A 222 -12.65 -10.28 12.78
C ALA A 222 -11.64 -10.95 11.83
N ALA A 223 -10.37 -11.11 12.24
CA ALA A 223 -9.37 -11.83 11.47
C ALA A 223 -9.73 -13.31 11.26
N ARG A 224 -10.30 -13.98 12.29
CA ARG A 224 -10.80 -15.36 12.13
C ARG A 224 -11.98 -15.42 11.16
N ILE A 225 -12.91 -14.47 11.25
CA ILE A 225 -14.05 -14.38 10.33
C ILE A 225 -13.57 -14.14 8.89
N ALA A 226 -12.65 -13.20 8.67
CA ALA A 226 -12.09 -12.91 7.35
C ALA A 226 -11.38 -14.13 6.73
N GLN A 227 -10.69 -14.96 7.53
CA GLN A 227 -10.11 -16.22 7.05
C GLN A 227 -11.18 -17.21 6.57
N LEU A 228 -12.30 -17.30 7.29
CA LEU A 228 -13.42 -18.13 6.88
C LEU A 228 -14.08 -17.60 5.60
N GLU A 229 -14.26 -16.28 5.49
CA GLU A 229 -14.79 -15.64 4.27
C GLU A 229 -13.87 -15.86 3.07
N GLN A 230 -12.55 -15.72 3.24
CA GLN A 230 -11.59 -16.00 2.17
C GLN A 230 -11.71 -17.45 1.69
N ARG A 231 -11.80 -18.41 2.63
CA ARG A 231 -12.00 -19.83 2.29
C ARG A 231 -13.33 -20.06 1.56
N LEU A 232 -14.40 -19.41 2.02
CA LEU A 232 -15.72 -19.48 1.38
C LEU A 232 -15.67 -18.89 -0.02
N CYS A 233 -15.04 -17.73 -0.21
CA CYS A 233 -14.85 -17.10 -1.51
C CYS A 233 -14.02 -17.99 -2.46
N CYS A 234 -12.96 -18.66 -1.97
CA CYS A 234 -12.23 -19.62 -2.78
C CYS A 234 -13.11 -20.81 -3.19
N LEU A 235 -13.91 -21.36 -2.27
CA LEU A 235 -14.85 -22.44 -2.58
C LEU A 235 -15.91 -21.98 -3.59
N GLU A 236 -16.45 -20.78 -3.43
CA GLU A 236 -17.41 -20.17 -4.35
C GLU A 236 -16.80 -19.95 -5.74
N ASN A 237 -15.57 -19.48 -5.83
CA ASN A 237 -14.87 -19.32 -7.11
C ASN A 237 -14.65 -20.66 -7.82
N ILE A 238 -14.39 -21.74 -7.07
CA ILE A 238 -14.19 -23.09 -7.63
C ILE A 238 -15.52 -23.69 -8.09
N ILE A 239 -16.54 -23.65 -7.22
CA ILE A 239 -17.86 -24.24 -7.46
C ILE A 239 -18.60 -23.42 -8.54
N GLY A 240 -18.45 -22.10 -8.51
CA GLY A 240 -19.16 -21.15 -9.35
C GLY A 240 -20.67 -21.12 -9.06
N THR A 241 -21.36 -20.12 -9.62
CA THR A 241 -22.83 -20.03 -9.62
C THR A 241 -23.46 -20.75 -10.82
N SER A 242 -22.66 -21.37 -11.69
CA SER A 242 -23.17 -22.04 -12.89
C SER A 242 -23.80 -23.40 -12.55
N ASN A 243 -25.10 -23.50 -12.80
CA ASN A 243 -25.91 -24.71 -12.59
C ASN A 243 -25.33 -25.94 -13.34
N ASP A 244 -24.56 -25.70 -14.41
CA ASP A 244 -23.85 -26.73 -15.19
C ASP A 244 -22.75 -27.47 -14.42
N LYS A 245 -22.08 -26.82 -13.46
CA LYS A 245 -21.05 -27.46 -12.63
C LYS A 245 -21.68 -28.23 -11.47
N LEU A 246 -22.76 -27.71 -10.91
CA LEU A 246 -23.56 -28.37 -9.86
C LEU A 246 -24.27 -29.62 -10.39
N SER A 247 -24.84 -29.57 -11.59
CA SER A 247 -25.49 -30.70 -12.26
C SER A 247 -24.50 -31.83 -12.63
N LYS A 248 -23.26 -31.50 -13.01
CA LYS A 248 -22.19 -32.51 -13.18
C LYS A 248 -21.85 -33.20 -11.85
N PHE A 249 -21.86 -32.47 -10.74
CA PHE A 249 -21.61 -33.04 -9.41
C PHE A 249 -22.73 -33.96 -8.94
N SER A 250 -24.00 -33.60 -9.19
CA SER A 250 -25.17 -34.43 -8.83
C SER A 250 -25.28 -35.69 -9.69
N GLN A 251 -24.92 -35.61 -10.98
CA GLN A 251 -24.84 -36.78 -11.87
C GLN A 251 -23.77 -37.79 -11.43
N VAL A 252 -22.57 -37.31 -11.05
CA VAL A 252 -21.48 -38.19 -10.58
C VAL A 252 -21.81 -38.81 -9.21
N GLY A 253 -22.54 -38.08 -8.35
CA GLY A 253 -23.04 -38.61 -7.08
C GLY A 253 -24.04 -39.76 -7.24
N LEU A 254 -25.00 -39.62 -8.16
CA LEU A 254 -25.98 -40.68 -8.47
C LEU A 254 -25.33 -41.92 -9.09
N ILE A 255 -24.35 -41.75 -9.99
CA ILE A 255 -23.64 -42.87 -10.61
C ILE A 255 -22.90 -43.72 -9.56
N LYS A 256 -22.26 -43.10 -8.56
CA LYS A 256 -21.57 -43.85 -7.50
C LYS A 256 -22.53 -44.58 -6.55
N ILE A 257 -23.71 -44.03 -6.30
CA ILE A 257 -24.72 -44.69 -5.44
C ILE A 257 -25.34 -45.90 -6.15
N PHE A 258 -25.62 -45.80 -7.46
CA PHE A 258 -26.10 -46.94 -8.24
C PHE A 258 -25.05 -48.04 -8.41
N GLN A 259 -23.76 -47.68 -8.50
CA GLN A 259 -22.68 -48.67 -8.62
C GLN A 259 -22.41 -49.42 -7.30
N ALA A 260 -22.76 -48.84 -6.15
CA ALA A 260 -22.69 -49.48 -4.84
C ALA A 260 -23.90 -50.39 -4.53
N TYR A 261 -24.97 -50.32 -5.32
CA TYR A 261 -26.19 -51.12 -5.14
C TYR A 261 -26.30 -52.30 -6.12
N ILE A 262 -25.34 -52.44 -7.05
CA ILE A 262 -25.29 -53.50 -8.08
C ILE A 262 -24.18 -54.54 -7.79
N PHE A 263 -23.54 -54.49 -6.62
CA PHE A 263 -22.70 -55.58 -6.09
C PHE A 263 -23.08 -55.94 -4.66
#